data_AF-A0A6X6TAW0-F1
#
_entry.id   AF-A0A6X6TAW0-F1
#
_cell.length_a   1.000
_cell.length_b   1.000
_cell.length_c   1.000
_cell.angle_alpha   90.00
_cell.angle_beta   90.00
_cell.angle_gamma   90.00
#
_symmetry.space_group_name_H-M   'P 1'
#
loop_
_entity.id
_entity.type
_entity.pdbx_description
1 polymer ?
#
loop_
_entity_poly.entity_id
_entity_poly.type
_entity_poly.pdbx_seq_one_letter_code
_entity_poly.pdbx_strand_id
1 'polypeptide(L)'
;VERAVKNGMDVFRVFDAMNDPRNMKAALQAVRSHGAHAQGTLSYTTSPAHTLQTWLDLTEQLLETGVDSIAIKDMSGILTPMAAFELVSEIKKRYDVRLHLHCHATTGMAEMALLKAIEAGVDGVDTAISSMSATYGHPATEALVATLAGTEHDTGLDILKLENIAAYFREVRKKYHAFEGQLKGYDSRILVAQVPGGMLTNLESQLKQQNAADKLDQVLAEIPRVREDLGFIPLVTPTSQIVGTQAVLNVLTGERYKTIAKET
;
A
#
# COMPACT_ATOMS: atom_id res chain seq x y z
N VAL A 1 -6.39 19.53 8.32
CA VAL A 1 -7.47 19.38 7.31
C VAL A 1 -7.94 20.73 6.79
N GLU A 2 -8.51 21.62 7.61
CA GLU A 2 -8.99 22.95 7.18
C GLU A 2 -8.05 23.68 6.22
N ARG A 3 -6.77 23.82 6.60
CA ARG A 3 -5.77 24.50 5.77
C ARG A 3 -5.53 23.82 4.42
N ALA A 4 -5.57 22.50 4.38
CA ALA A 4 -5.39 21.75 3.14
C ALA A 4 -6.59 21.98 2.20
N VAL A 5 -7.82 21.95 2.71
CA VAL A 5 -9.02 22.27 1.94
C VAL A 5 -8.96 23.71 1.41
N LYS A 6 -8.63 24.68 2.28
CA LYS A 6 -8.49 26.10 1.88
C LYS A 6 -7.43 26.34 0.79
N ASN A 7 -6.45 25.44 0.69
CA ASN A 7 -5.39 25.51 -0.31
C ASN A 7 -5.68 24.65 -1.57
N GLY A 8 -6.86 24.02 -1.67
CA GLY A 8 -7.31 23.30 -2.87
C GLY A 8 -7.25 21.77 -2.79
N MET A 9 -7.19 21.17 -1.60
CA MET A 9 -7.31 19.72 -1.46
C MET A 9 -8.78 19.29 -1.41
N ASP A 10 -9.21 18.49 -2.40
CA ASP A 10 -10.60 18.04 -2.53
C ASP A 10 -10.86 16.64 -1.95
N VAL A 11 -9.88 15.74 -2.02
CA VAL A 11 -10.01 14.33 -1.64
C VAL A 11 -8.96 13.97 -0.61
N PHE A 12 -9.37 13.37 0.50
CA PHE A 12 -8.49 12.91 1.56
C PHE A 12 -8.61 11.41 1.73
N ARG A 13 -7.59 10.67 1.28
CA ARG A 13 -7.40 9.28 1.66
C ARG A 13 -6.76 9.22 3.05
N VAL A 14 -7.55 8.90 4.06
CA VAL A 14 -7.13 8.78 5.46
C VAL A 14 -6.94 7.31 5.80
N PHE A 15 -5.78 6.97 6.35
CA PHE A 15 -5.45 5.61 6.76
C PHE A 15 -4.79 5.62 8.15
N ASP A 16 -4.85 4.47 8.81
CA ASP A 16 -4.11 4.18 10.03
C ASP A 16 -3.27 2.91 9.79
N ALA A 17 -2.02 2.89 10.28
CA ALA A 17 -1.10 1.78 10.04
C ALA A 17 -1.53 0.48 10.74
N MET A 18 -2.31 0.58 11.81
CA MET A 18 -2.86 -0.54 12.59
C MET A 18 -4.28 -0.90 12.16
N ASN A 19 -4.84 -0.18 11.18
CA ASN A 19 -6.25 -0.25 10.79
C ASN A 19 -7.22 0.02 11.95
N ASP A 20 -6.89 0.92 12.88
CA ASP A 20 -7.80 1.32 13.96
C ASP A 20 -8.69 2.50 13.53
N PRO A 21 -10.01 2.31 13.31
CA PRO A 21 -10.90 3.39 12.88
C PRO A 21 -11.00 4.56 13.86
N ARG A 22 -10.71 4.33 15.15
CA ARG A 22 -10.73 5.37 16.18
C ARG A 22 -9.67 6.44 15.89
N ASN A 23 -8.52 6.04 15.36
CA ASN A 23 -7.43 6.95 15.00
C ASN A 23 -7.77 7.77 13.73
N MET A 24 -8.59 7.23 12.84
CA MET A 24 -9.00 7.90 11.60
C MET A 24 -10.18 8.86 11.81
N LYS A 25 -11.03 8.59 12.80
CA LYS A 25 -12.31 9.29 13.02
C LYS A 25 -12.20 10.81 13.03
N ALA A 26 -11.28 11.36 13.81
CA ALA A 26 -11.13 12.82 13.92
C ALA A 26 -10.76 13.48 12.59
N ALA A 27 -9.87 12.86 11.81
CA ALA A 27 -9.47 13.36 10.50
C ALA A 27 -10.61 13.25 9.49
N LEU A 28 -11.29 12.10 9.43
CA LEU A 28 -12.44 11.88 8.53
C LEU A 28 -13.58 12.86 8.80
N GLN A 29 -13.93 13.08 10.07
CA GLN A 29 -14.95 14.06 10.46
C GLN A 29 -14.55 15.49 10.09
N ALA A 30 -13.27 15.84 10.27
CA ALA A 30 -12.76 17.16 9.88
C ALA A 30 -12.77 17.36 8.36
N VAL A 31 -12.55 16.31 7.55
CA VAL A 31 -12.61 16.39 6.08
C VAL A 31 -14.03 16.72 5.65
N ARG A 32 -15.01 15.97 6.17
CA ARG A 32 -16.41 16.17 5.83
C ARG A 32 -16.96 17.50 6.33
N SER A 33 -16.57 17.95 7.53
CA SER A 33 -17.03 19.25 8.04
C SER A 33 -16.55 20.44 7.22
N HIS A 34 -15.52 20.25 6.39
CA HIS A 34 -15.01 21.26 5.45
C HIS A 34 -15.47 21.02 4.00
N GLY A 35 -16.41 20.09 3.77
CA GLY A 35 -17.00 19.83 2.45
C GLY A 35 -16.11 19.09 1.46
N ALA A 36 -15.01 18.50 1.92
CA ALA A 36 -14.12 17.67 1.09
C ALA A 36 -14.50 16.19 1.18
N HIS A 37 -14.02 15.37 0.24
CA HIS A 37 -14.30 13.94 0.14
C HIS A 37 -13.42 13.13 1.09
N ALA A 38 -14.05 12.46 2.06
CA ALA A 38 -13.41 11.60 3.04
C ALA A 38 -13.36 10.16 2.55
N GLN A 39 -12.18 9.69 2.17
CA GLN A 39 -11.93 8.30 1.80
C GLN A 39 -11.25 7.56 2.96
N GLY A 40 -11.98 6.67 3.63
CA GLY A 40 -11.42 5.76 4.64
C GLY A 40 -10.58 4.66 3.98
N THR A 41 -9.61 4.10 4.68
CA THR A 41 -8.65 3.17 4.06
C THR A 41 -8.47 1.89 4.85
N LEU A 42 -8.51 0.77 4.15
CA LEU A 42 -8.09 -0.55 4.59
C LEU A 42 -6.62 -0.73 4.18
N SER A 43 -5.68 -0.63 5.13
CA SER A 43 -4.26 -0.89 4.89
C SER A 43 -4.04 -2.40 4.80
N TYR A 44 -4.06 -2.94 3.58
CA TYR A 44 -4.08 -4.38 3.34
C TYR A 44 -2.83 -5.08 3.87
N THR A 45 -3.03 -6.26 4.43
CA THR A 45 -1.97 -7.17 4.86
C THR A 45 -2.48 -8.62 4.89
N THR A 46 -1.58 -9.58 5.11
CA THR A 46 -1.96 -10.97 5.38
C THR A 46 -1.35 -11.44 6.70
N SER A 47 -2.11 -12.22 7.46
CA SER A 47 -1.69 -12.95 8.66
C SER A 47 -2.82 -13.89 9.11
N PRO A 48 -2.60 -14.79 10.10
CA PRO A 48 -3.68 -15.58 10.69
C PRO A 48 -4.85 -14.74 11.27
N ALA A 49 -4.58 -13.50 11.68
CA ALA A 49 -5.58 -12.57 12.20
C ALA A 49 -6.36 -11.81 11.12
N HIS A 50 -5.86 -11.74 9.88
CA HIS A 50 -6.47 -10.98 8.78
C HIS A 50 -7.19 -11.93 7.82
N THR A 51 -8.48 -12.13 8.07
CA THR A 51 -9.40 -12.93 7.24
C THR A 51 -10.33 -12.02 6.44
N LEU A 52 -11.03 -12.60 5.47
CA LEU A 52 -12.09 -11.90 4.75
C LEU A 52 -13.11 -11.26 5.70
N GLN A 53 -13.57 -11.99 6.72
CA GLN A 53 -14.56 -11.45 7.68
C GLN A 53 -14.01 -10.23 8.42
N THR A 54 -12.76 -10.28 8.90
CA THR A 54 -12.17 -9.13 9.60
C THR A 54 -12.01 -7.89 8.70
N TRP A 55 -11.79 -8.06 7.39
CA TRP A 55 -11.78 -6.94 6.46
C TRP A 55 -13.18 -6.35 6.25
N LEU A 56 -14.22 -7.18 6.27
CA LEU A 56 -15.61 -6.75 6.14
C LEU A 56 -16.09 -6.03 7.41
N ASP A 57 -15.73 -6.54 8.59
CA ASP A 57 -16.02 -5.87 9.88
C ASP A 57 -15.35 -4.48 9.93
N LEU A 58 -14.10 -4.37 9.46
CA LEU A 58 -13.40 -3.09 9.38
C LEU A 58 -14.02 -2.15 8.34
N THR A 59 -14.49 -2.69 7.23
CA THR A 59 -15.23 -1.93 6.20
C THR A 59 -16.48 -1.32 6.82
N GLU A 60 -17.28 -2.11 7.55
CA GLU A 60 -18.47 -1.63 8.25
C GLU A 60 -18.15 -0.52 9.27
N GLN A 61 -17.14 -0.73 10.12
CA GLN A 61 -16.71 0.28 11.10
C GLN A 61 -16.29 1.61 10.44
N LEU A 62 -15.62 1.55 9.27
CA LEU A 62 -15.29 2.75 8.51
C LEU A 62 -16.55 3.43 7.96
N LEU A 63 -17.50 2.68 7.42
CA LEU A 63 -18.78 3.21 6.94
C LEU A 63 -19.57 3.91 8.06
N GLU A 64 -19.56 3.37 9.27
CA GLU A 64 -20.19 3.98 10.45
C GLU A 64 -19.59 5.35 10.84
N THR A 65 -18.32 5.62 10.48
CA THR A 65 -17.74 6.96 10.63
C THR A 65 -18.27 7.98 9.61
N GLY A 66 -19.02 7.50 8.61
CA GLY A 66 -19.65 8.27 7.56
C GLY A 66 -18.69 8.66 6.44
N VAL A 67 -17.77 7.79 6.03
CA VAL A 67 -16.89 8.04 4.87
C VAL A 67 -17.68 8.15 3.57
N ASP A 68 -17.16 8.90 2.60
CA ASP A 68 -17.76 9.05 1.27
C ASP A 68 -17.32 7.92 0.31
N SER A 69 -16.22 7.23 0.63
CA SER A 69 -15.72 6.05 -0.10
C SER A 69 -14.71 5.27 0.74
N ILE A 70 -14.35 4.07 0.28
CA ILE A 70 -13.31 3.23 0.90
C ILE A 70 -12.18 2.97 -0.10
N ALA A 71 -10.94 2.97 0.38
CA ALA A 71 -9.77 2.52 -0.35
C ALA A 71 -9.23 1.21 0.23
N ILE A 72 -8.96 0.22 -0.62
CA ILE A 72 -8.09 -0.91 -0.29
C ILE A 72 -6.68 -0.50 -0.69
N LYS A 73 -5.76 -0.46 0.27
CA LYS A 73 -4.39 0.03 0.08
C LYS A 73 -3.38 -1.09 0.35
N ASP A 74 -2.90 -1.72 -0.71
CA ASP A 74 -1.79 -2.66 -0.68
C ASP A 74 -0.45 -1.94 -0.93
N MET A 75 0.19 -1.55 0.17
CA MET A 75 1.46 -0.81 0.11
C MET A 75 2.66 -1.70 -0.28
N SER A 76 2.59 -2.99 0.03
CA SER A 76 3.70 -3.92 -0.16
C SER A 76 3.64 -4.61 -1.52
N GLY A 77 2.51 -4.56 -2.20
CA GLY A 77 2.26 -5.33 -3.42
C GLY A 77 1.99 -6.80 -3.11
N ILE A 78 1.38 -7.13 -1.97
CA ILE A 78 1.14 -8.52 -1.54
C ILE A 78 -0.30 -9.00 -1.77
N LEU A 79 -1.20 -8.12 -2.27
CA LEU A 79 -2.56 -8.49 -2.61
C LEU A 79 -2.55 -9.38 -3.85
N THR A 80 -2.95 -10.65 -3.67
CA THR A 80 -3.06 -11.57 -4.80
C THR A 80 -4.29 -11.23 -5.65
N PRO A 81 -4.29 -11.56 -6.95
CA PRO A 81 -5.42 -11.24 -7.82
C PRO A 81 -6.74 -11.89 -7.38
N MET A 82 -6.69 -13.10 -6.83
CA MET A 82 -7.87 -13.80 -6.34
C MET A 82 -8.37 -13.20 -5.02
N ALA A 83 -7.48 -12.81 -4.11
CA ALA A 83 -7.87 -12.10 -2.89
C ALA A 83 -8.47 -10.73 -3.20
N ALA A 84 -7.96 -10.02 -4.23
CA ALA A 84 -8.53 -8.77 -4.71
C ALA A 84 -9.96 -8.99 -5.22
N PHE A 85 -10.17 -9.99 -6.09
CA PHE A 85 -11.48 -10.33 -6.62
C PHE A 85 -12.48 -10.66 -5.50
N GLU A 86 -12.10 -11.52 -4.57
CA GLU A 86 -12.94 -11.97 -3.46
C GLU A 86 -13.33 -10.83 -2.53
N LEU A 87 -12.34 -10.05 -2.06
CA LEU A 87 -12.56 -8.95 -1.14
C LEU A 87 -13.45 -7.86 -1.76
N VAL A 88 -13.16 -7.45 -3.00
CA VAL A 88 -13.97 -6.46 -3.72
C VAL A 88 -15.39 -6.96 -3.91
N SER A 89 -15.55 -8.20 -4.39
CA SER A 89 -16.88 -8.80 -4.61
C SER A 89 -17.72 -8.80 -3.34
N GLU A 90 -17.15 -9.19 -2.20
CA GLU A 90 -17.88 -9.28 -0.95
C GLU A 90 -18.23 -7.90 -0.37
N ILE A 91 -17.35 -6.90 -0.50
CA ILE A 91 -17.68 -5.52 -0.13
C ILE A 91 -18.83 -5.00 -0.98
N LYS A 92 -18.73 -5.12 -2.32
CA LYS A 92 -19.74 -4.60 -3.26
C LYS A 92 -21.10 -5.30 -3.15
N LYS A 93 -21.14 -6.56 -2.70
CA LYS A 93 -22.39 -7.28 -2.40
C LYS A 93 -23.11 -6.75 -1.16
N ARG A 94 -22.36 -6.30 -0.15
CA ARG A 94 -22.90 -5.97 1.18
C ARG A 94 -23.17 -4.48 1.36
N TYR A 95 -22.37 -3.63 0.72
CA TYR A 95 -22.35 -2.19 0.96
C TYR A 95 -22.46 -1.41 -0.36
N ASP A 96 -23.38 -0.45 -0.39
CA ASP A 96 -23.43 0.55 -1.45
C ASP A 96 -22.41 1.67 -1.16
N VAL A 97 -21.14 1.37 -1.47
CA VAL A 97 -20.01 2.28 -1.28
C VAL A 97 -19.13 2.29 -2.51
N ARG A 98 -18.58 3.47 -2.82
CA ARG A 98 -17.51 3.62 -3.80
C ARG A 98 -16.22 3.03 -3.24
N LEU A 99 -15.65 2.06 -3.94
CA LEU A 99 -14.43 1.36 -3.57
C LEU A 99 -13.29 1.72 -4.52
N HIS A 100 -12.13 2.09 -3.98
CA HIS A 100 -10.91 2.35 -4.74
C HIS A 100 -9.83 1.32 -4.39
N LEU A 101 -9.07 0.85 -5.37
CA LEU A 101 -7.93 -0.03 -5.16
C LEU A 101 -6.60 0.68 -5.45
N HIS A 102 -5.67 0.55 -4.52
CA HIS A 102 -4.29 1.03 -4.64
C HIS A 102 -3.32 -0.12 -4.38
N CYS A 103 -2.55 -0.51 -5.39
CA CYS A 103 -1.55 -1.58 -5.27
C CYS A 103 -0.19 -1.13 -5.80
N HIS A 104 0.86 -1.41 -5.03
CA HIS A 104 2.23 -1.25 -5.49
C HIS A 104 2.69 -2.42 -6.37
N ALA A 105 3.43 -2.12 -7.44
CA ALA A 105 3.88 -3.08 -8.46
C ALA A 105 5.12 -3.90 -8.06
N THR A 106 5.64 -3.72 -6.84
CA THR A 106 6.96 -4.22 -6.41
C THR A 106 7.15 -5.72 -6.61
N THR A 107 6.08 -6.51 -6.50
CA THR A 107 6.09 -7.97 -6.59
C THR A 107 5.65 -8.51 -7.95
N GLY A 108 5.16 -7.63 -8.84
CA GLY A 108 4.56 -8.01 -10.13
C GLY A 108 3.12 -8.51 -10.06
N MET A 109 2.45 -8.40 -8.90
CA MET A 109 1.05 -8.82 -8.76
C MET A 109 0.03 -7.71 -9.05
N ALA A 110 0.43 -6.44 -8.99
CA ALA A 110 -0.50 -5.32 -8.98
C ALA A 110 -1.37 -5.23 -10.24
N GLU A 111 -0.79 -5.37 -11.42
CA GLU A 111 -1.51 -5.33 -12.70
C GLU A 111 -2.65 -6.36 -12.73
N MET A 112 -2.34 -7.59 -12.32
CA MET A 112 -3.32 -8.68 -12.25
C MET A 112 -4.36 -8.42 -11.16
N ALA A 113 -3.96 -7.88 -10.00
CA ALA A 113 -4.87 -7.53 -8.92
C ALA A 113 -5.84 -6.41 -9.29
N LEU A 114 -5.37 -5.38 -10.01
CA LEU A 114 -6.21 -4.30 -10.53
C LEU A 114 -7.24 -4.85 -11.51
N LEU A 115 -6.82 -5.67 -12.49
CA LEU A 115 -7.75 -6.25 -13.47
C LEU A 115 -8.82 -7.11 -12.79
N LYS A 116 -8.41 -7.99 -11.85
CA LYS A 116 -9.35 -8.82 -11.11
C LYS A 116 -10.28 -8.01 -10.20
N ALA A 117 -9.84 -6.89 -9.64
CA ALA A 117 -10.71 -6.00 -8.87
C ALA A 117 -11.72 -5.27 -9.75
N ILE A 118 -11.34 -4.88 -10.98
CA ILE A 118 -12.24 -4.27 -11.97
C ILE A 118 -13.34 -5.26 -12.36
N GLU A 119 -12.98 -6.50 -12.67
CA GLU A 119 -13.96 -7.57 -12.95
C GLU A 119 -14.88 -7.87 -11.77
N ALA A 120 -14.44 -7.58 -10.53
CA ALA A 120 -15.25 -7.72 -9.32
C ALA A 120 -16.12 -6.48 -9.00
N GLY A 121 -16.00 -5.40 -9.77
CA GLY A 121 -16.82 -4.19 -9.63
C GLY A 121 -16.23 -3.09 -8.75
N VAL A 122 -14.89 -3.00 -8.64
CA VAL A 122 -14.24 -1.83 -8.01
C VAL A 122 -14.52 -0.55 -8.83
N ASP A 123 -14.76 0.57 -8.15
CA ASP A 123 -15.20 1.82 -8.80
C ASP A 123 -14.04 2.73 -9.24
N GLY A 124 -12.82 2.43 -8.81
CA GLY A 124 -11.64 3.17 -9.21
C GLY A 124 -10.35 2.46 -8.81
N VAL A 125 -9.29 2.72 -9.56
CA VAL A 125 -7.96 2.17 -9.30
C VAL A 125 -6.89 3.24 -9.45
N ASP A 126 -5.84 3.14 -8.64
CA ASP A 126 -4.68 4.01 -8.75
C ASP A 126 -3.67 3.44 -9.76
N THR A 127 -3.13 4.30 -10.61
CA THR A 127 -2.06 3.99 -11.55
C THR A 127 -1.03 5.12 -11.57
N ALA A 128 0.12 4.90 -12.20
CA ALA A 128 1.13 5.91 -12.46
C ALA A 128 1.37 6.05 -13.97
N ILE A 129 1.66 7.26 -14.45
CA ILE A 129 2.03 7.47 -15.86
C ILE A 129 3.23 6.59 -16.23
N SER A 130 3.24 5.96 -17.40
CA SER A 130 4.16 4.86 -17.72
C SER A 130 5.65 5.14 -17.51
N SER A 131 6.12 6.36 -17.72
CA SER A 131 7.53 6.72 -17.48
C SER A 131 7.90 6.81 -16.00
N MET A 132 6.92 6.84 -15.10
CA MET A 132 7.03 6.90 -13.65
C MET A 132 6.42 5.67 -12.94
N SER A 133 6.08 4.61 -13.70
CA SER A 133 5.40 3.42 -13.18
C SER A 133 6.35 2.26 -12.90
N ALA A 134 5.77 1.13 -12.44
CA ALA A 134 6.42 -0.15 -12.14
C ALA A 134 7.46 -0.10 -11.01
N THR A 135 8.16 -1.21 -10.79
CA THR A 135 9.12 -1.39 -9.68
C THR A 135 8.48 -1.02 -8.35
N TYR A 136 9.03 -0.06 -7.59
CA TYR A 136 8.49 0.39 -6.32
C TYR A 136 7.18 1.20 -6.42
N GLY A 137 6.78 1.60 -7.63
CA GLY A 137 5.60 2.42 -7.89
C GLY A 137 4.35 1.58 -8.14
N HIS A 138 3.61 1.93 -9.19
CA HIS A 138 2.27 1.41 -9.48
C HIS A 138 2.17 0.90 -10.92
N PRO A 139 1.14 0.14 -11.29
CA PRO A 139 0.83 -0.19 -12.68
C PRO A 139 0.75 1.05 -13.59
N ALA A 140 1.15 0.89 -14.84
CA ALA A 140 1.14 1.97 -15.83
C ALA A 140 -0.31 2.36 -16.21
N THR A 141 -0.62 3.66 -16.19
CA THR A 141 -1.94 4.19 -16.59
C THR A 141 -2.30 3.77 -18.01
N GLU A 142 -1.40 3.94 -18.96
CA GLU A 142 -1.63 3.66 -20.38
C GLU A 142 -1.85 2.17 -20.63
N ALA A 143 -1.13 1.31 -19.91
CA ALA A 143 -1.30 -0.14 -20.04
C ALA A 143 -2.71 -0.55 -19.61
N LEU A 144 -3.18 -0.05 -18.46
CA LEU A 144 -4.52 -0.35 -17.99
C LEU A 144 -5.60 0.24 -18.92
N VAL A 145 -5.44 1.49 -19.37
CA VAL A 145 -6.36 2.12 -20.33
C VAL A 145 -6.45 1.30 -21.62
N ALA A 146 -5.33 0.85 -22.16
CA ALA A 146 -5.30 -0.02 -23.34
C ALA A 146 -5.96 -1.38 -23.08
N THR A 147 -5.76 -1.97 -21.90
CA THR A 147 -6.38 -3.25 -21.51
C THR A 147 -7.90 -3.16 -21.46
N LEU A 148 -8.44 -2.03 -21.01
CA LEU A 148 -9.89 -1.86 -20.82
C LEU A 148 -10.61 -1.29 -22.05
N ALA A 149 -9.87 -0.84 -23.08
CA ALA A 149 -10.43 -0.25 -24.28
C ALA A 149 -11.38 -1.22 -25.01
N GLY A 150 -12.60 -0.78 -25.31
CA GLY A 150 -13.65 -1.57 -25.96
C GLY A 150 -14.33 -2.62 -25.07
N THR A 151 -13.99 -2.68 -23.78
CA THR A 151 -14.69 -3.52 -22.80
C THR A 151 -15.85 -2.77 -22.15
N GLU A 152 -16.65 -3.44 -21.31
CA GLU A 152 -17.66 -2.76 -20.48
C GLU A 152 -17.06 -1.81 -19.43
N HIS A 153 -15.75 -1.91 -19.19
CA HIS A 153 -14.99 -1.09 -18.25
C HIS A 153 -14.11 -0.05 -18.96
N ASP A 154 -14.39 0.26 -20.23
CA ASP A 154 -13.64 1.28 -20.98
C ASP A 154 -13.60 2.60 -20.21
N THR A 155 -12.39 3.10 -19.98
CA THR A 155 -12.15 4.32 -19.18
C THR A 155 -12.53 5.61 -19.91
N GLY A 156 -12.64 5.57 -21.25
CA GLY A 156 -12.80 6.75 -22.11
C GLY A 156 -11.59 7.68 -22.15
N LEU A 157 -10.45 7.28 -21.58
CA LEU A 157 -9.23 8.08 -21.56
C LEU A 157 -8.46 8.01 -22.89
N ASP A 158 -7.99 9.16 -23.35
CA ASP A 158 -7.22 9.28 -24.59
C ASP A 158 -5.76 8.87 -24.38
N ILE A 159 -5.39 7.70 -24.91
CA ILE A 159 -4.04 7.13 -24.77
C ILE A 159 -2.95 8.00 -25.42
N LEU A 160 -3.27 8.76 -26.48
CA LEU A 160 -2.30 9.66 -27.12
C LEU A 160 -2.00 10.87 -26.25
N LYS A 161 -3.01 11.39 -25.53
CA LYS A 161 -2.78 12.45 -24.53
C LYS A 161 -1.95 11.94 -23.36
N LEU A 162 -2.20 10.71 -22.90
CA LEU A 162 -1.40 10.09 -21.85
C LEU A 162 0.05 9.90 -22.29
N GLU A 163 0.30 9.43 -23.51
CA GLU A 163 1.67 9.26 -24.02
C GLU A 163 2.45 10.59 -24.02
N ASN A 164 1.82 11.70 -24.44
CA ASN A 164 2.46 13.02 -24.38
C ASN A 164 2.90 13.40 -22.96
N ILE A 165 2.08 13.08 -21.96
CA ILE A 165 2.43 13.30 -20.54
C ILE A 165 3.57 12.37 -20.13
N ALA A 166 3.53 11.11 -20.55
CA ALA A 166 4.59 10.15 -20.28
C ALA A 166 5.92 10.57 -20.89
N ALA A 167 5.92 11.09 -22.12
CA ALA A 167 7.09 11.62 -22.80
C ALA A 167 7.72 12.79 -22.05
N TYR A 168 6.91 13.71 -21.54
CA TYR A 168 7.38 14.77 -20.66
C TYR A 168 8.06 14.21 -19.40
N PHE A 169 7.38 13.31 -18.67
CA PHE A 169 7.92 12.76 -17.43
C PHE A 169 9.16 11.86 -17.65
N ARG A 170 9.30 11.26 -18.83
CA ARG A 170 10.50 10.50 -19.22
C ARG A 170 11.75 11.37 -19.21
N GLU A 171 11.65 12.61 -19.68
CA GLU A 171 12.75 13.58 -19.62
C GLU A 171 12.94 14.16 -18.21
N VAL A 172 11.85 14.39 -17.47
CA VAL A 172 11.93 14.84 -16.07
C VAL A 172 12.67 13.83 -15.21
N ARG A 173 12.32 12.54 -15.28
CA ARG A 173 12.86 11.46 -14.45
C ARG A 173 14.39 11.36 -14.56
N LYS A 174 14.96 11.60 -15.75
CA LYS A 174 16.43 11.61 -15.97
C LYS A 174 17.16 12.57 -15.02
N LYS A 175 16.54 13.70 -14.67
CA LYS A 175 17.13 14.69 -13.75
C LYS A 175 17.32 14.14 -12.33
N TYR A 176 16.58 13.08 -11.98
CA TYR A 176 16.55 12.48 -10.65
C TYR A 176 17.31 11.16 -10.57
N HIS A 177 18.17 10.84 -11.54
CA HIS A 177 18.88 9.55 -11.60
C HIS A 177 19.64 9.21 -10.30
N ALA A 178 20.12 10.22 -9.57
CA ALA A 178 20.85 10.05 -8.31
C ALA A 178 20.01 9.45 -7.18
N PHE A 179 18.68 9.50 -7.30
CA PHE A 179 17.72 9.03 -6.30
C PHE A 179 17.00 7.73 -6.72
N GLU A 180 17.35 7.16 -7.88
CA GLU A 180 16.74 5.92 -8.36
C GLU A 180 17.13 4.74 -7.47
N GLY A 181 16.15 3.90 -7.15
CA GLY A 181 16.38 2.63 -6.48
C GLY A 181 17.12 1.63 -7.38
N GLN A 182 17.69 0.59 -6.76
CA GLN A 182 18.49 -0.41 -7.47
C GLN A 182 17.66 -1.58 -8.03
N LEU A 183 16.40 -1.73 -7.62
CA LEU A 183 15.51 -2.78 -8.14
C LEU A 183 15.40 -2.72 -9.67
N LYS A 184 15.53 -3.88 -10.30
CA LYS A 184 15.24 -4.12 -11.70
C LYS A 184 14.24 -5.27 -11.78
N GLY A 185 13.09 -5.04 -12.40
CA GLY A 185 11.98 -6.00 -12.40
C GLY A 185 11.24 -6.01 -11.05
N TYR A 186 11.05 -7.19 -10.49
CA TYR A 186 10.21 -7.43 -9.31
C TYR A 186 11.02 -8.03 -8.15
N ASP A 187 10.59 -7.75 -6.92
CA ASP A 187 11.22 -8.29 -5.71
C ASP A 187 10.36 -9.41 -5.09
N SER A 188 10.67 -10.65 -5.43
CA SER A 188 9.96 -11.83 -4.92
C SER A 188 10.22 -12.11 -3.44
N ARG A 189 11.24 -11.50 -2.84
CA ARG A 189 11.53 -11.66 -1.40
C ARG A 189 10.38 -11.15 -0.54
N ILE A 190 9.64 -10.14 -1.02
CA ILE A 190 8.45 -9.59 -0.36
C ILE A 190 7.32 -10.64 -0.31
N LEU A 191 7.21 -11.51 -1.32
CA LEU A 191 6.20 -12.58 -1.32
C LEU A 191 6.48 -13.62 -0.23
N VAL A 192 7.75 -13.82 0.13
CA VAL A 192 8.17 -14.78 1.15
C VAL A 192 8.14 -14.16 2.55
N ALA A 193 8.75 -12.99 2.72
CA ALA A 193 8.96 -12.38 4.03
C ALA A 193 7.91 -11.32 4.40
N GLN A 194 7.07 -10.89 3.45
CA GLN A 194 6.10 -9.79 3.58
C GLN A 194 6.71 -8.45 4.03
N VAL A 195 8.03 -8.30 3.88
CA VAL A 195 8.77 -7.09 4.22
C VAL A 195 8.61 -6.08 3.07
N PRO A 196 8.03 -4.88 3.30
CA PRO A 196 7.94 -3.85 2.27
C PRO A 196 9.31 -3.48 1.67
N GLY A 197 9.37 -3.19 0.37
CA GLY A 197 10.64 -2.86 -0.30
C GLY A 197 11.40 -1.68 0.36
N GLY A 198 10.69 -0.62 0.75
CA GLY A 198 11.31 0.52 1.45
C GLY A 198 11.83 0.17 2.85
N MET A 199 11.21 -0.81 3.53
CA MET A 199 11.72 -1.34 4.80
C MET A 199 12.99 -2.14 4.55
N LEU A 200 13.03 -2.98 3.51
CA LEU A 200 14.19 -3.80 3.17
C LEU A 200 15.44 -2.96 2.87
N THR A 201 15.32 -1.93 2.01
CA THR A 201 16.46 -1.06 1.67
C THR A 201 16.98 -0.30 2.91
N ASN A 202 16.10 0.12 3.81
CA ASN A 202 16.49 0.74 5.06
C ASN A 202 17.24 -0.25 5.98
N LEU A 203 16.77 -1.48 6.11
CA LEU A 203 17.44 -2.53 6.89
C LEU A 203 18.83 -2.86 6.34
N GLU A 204 18.96 -3.04 5.03
CA GLU A 204 20.26 -3.26 4.36
C GLU A 204 21.24 -2.11 4.67
N SER A 205 20.78 -0.86 4.60
CA SER A 205 21.60 0.31 4.95
C SER A 205 22.00 0.31 6.43
N GLN A 206 21.08 0.03 7.35
CA GLN A 206 21.35 -0.02 8.79
C GLN A 206 22.38 -1.11 9.14
N LEU A 207 22.23 -2.31 8.58
CA LEU A 207 23.18 -3.41 8.79
C LEU A 207 24.55 -3.09 8.22
N LYS A 208 24.61 -2.46 7.04
CA LYS A 208 25.88 -2.02 6.43
C LYS A 208 26.60 -0.99 7.30
N GLN A 209 25.89 0.00 7.84
CA GLN A 209 26.47 0.99 8.76
C GLN A 209 27.03 0.37 10.04
N GLN A 210 26.49 -0.77 10.46
CA GLN A 210 26.91 -1.51 11.65
C GLN A 210 27.90 -2.64 11.35
N ASN A 211 28.43 -2.71 10.12
CA ASN A 211 29.32 -3.79 9.65
C ASN A 211 28.73 -5.21 9.88
N ALA A 212 27.41 -5.36 9.74
CA ALA A 212 26.66 -6.59 9.99
C ALA A 212 25.77 -7.00 8.80
N ALA A 213 26.20 -6.66 7.58
CA ALA A 213 25.44 -6.94 6.35
C ALA A 213 25.20 -8.45 6.11
N ASP A 214 26.09 -9.30 6.63
CA ASP A 214 26.00 -10.76 6.61
C ASP A 214 24.84 -11.31 7.46
N LYS A 215 24.24 -10.48 8.33
CA LYS A 215 23.12 -10.87 9.19
C LYS A 215 21.73 -10.61 8.61
N LEU A 216 21.64 -10.13 7.35
CA LEU A 216 20.36 -9.78 6.73
C LEU A 216 19.35 -10.93 6.77
N ASP A 217 19.77 -12.15 6.41
CA ASP A 217 18.87 -13.30 6.40
C ASP A 217 18.32 -13.64 7.79
N GLN A 218 19.13 -13.45 8.83
CA GLN A 218 18.69 -13.64 10.23
C GLN A 218 17.65 -12.58 10.63
N VAL A 219 17.85 -11.32 10.19
CA VAL A 219 16.88 -10.24 10.42
C VAL A 219 15.57 -10.51 9.68
N LEU A 220 15.63 -10.98 8.43
CA LEU A 220 14.45 -11.35 7.65
C LEU A 220 13.66 -12.50 8.30
N ALA A 221 14.35 -13.46 8.91
CA ALA A 221 13.70 -14.54 9.67
C ALA A 221 13.12 -14.06 11.02
N GLU A 222 13.69 -13.02 11.63
CA GLU A 222 13.24 -12.48 12.91
C GLU A 222 12.01 -11.56 12.76
N ILE A 223 11.87 -10.86 11.64
CA ILE A 223 10.75 -9.93 11.38
C ILE A 223 9.37 -10.58 11.56
N PRO A 224 9.05 -11.73 10.95
CA PRO A 224 7.76 -12.39 11.16
C PRO A 224 7.48 -12.73 12.63
N ARG A 225 8.53 -13.07 13.41
CA ARG A 225 8.40 -13.43 14.83
C ARG A 225 8.12 -12.20 15.69
N VAL A 226 8.82 -11.09 15.44
CA VAL A 226 8.53 -9.81 16.12
C VAL A 226 7.13 -9.31 15.75
N ARG A 227 6.73 -9.45 14.47
CA ARG A 227 5.40 -9.08 14.01
C ARG A 227 4.32 -9.90 14.70
N GLU A 228 4.53 -11.21 14.88
CA GLU A 228 3.64 -12.08 15.65
C GLU A 228 3.55 -11.63 17.12
N ASP A 229 4.67 -11.38 17.77
CA ASP A 229 4.71 -10.91 19.18
C ASP A 229 3.97 -9.58 19.38
N LEU A 230 3.95 -8.71 18.36
CA LEU A 230 3.20 -7.45 18.37
C LEU A 230 1.73 -7.58 17.91
N GLY A 231 1.22 -8.80 17.70
CA GLY A 231 -0.18 -9.03 17.36
C GLY A 231 -0.50 -8.89 15.86
N PHE A 232 0.45 -9.26 15.00
CA PHE A 232 0.30 -9.29 13.54
C PHE A 232 0.01 -7.96 12.85
N ILE A 233 0.45 -6.85 13.44
CA ILE A 233 0.26 -5.49 12.91
C ILE A 233 0.63 -5.41 11.42
N PRO A 234 -0.12 -4.67 10.59
CA PRO A 234 0.27 -4.44 9.21
C PRO A 234 1.66 -3.82 9.14
N LEU A 235 2.51 -4.28 8.23
CA LEU A 235 3.85 -3.71 8.03
C LEU A 235 3.75 -2.51 7.08
N VAL A 236 3.27 -1.39 7.61
CA VAL A 236 3.11 -0.11 6.91
C VAL A 236 3.96 0.93 7.65
N THR A 237 4.34 2.04 7.02
CA THR A 237 4.99 3.12 7.79
C THR A 237 3.98 3.72 8.80
N PRO A 238 4.31 3.87 10.10
CA PRO A 238 5.62 3.65 10.72
C PRO A 238 5.86 2.26 11.35
N THR A 239 4.86 1.39 11.47
CA THR A 239 4.95 0.08 12.14
C THR A 239 5.99 -0.85 11.53
N SER A 240 6.22 -0.78 10.22
CA SER A 240 7.28 -1.54 9.54
C SER A 240 8.67 -1.19 10.04
N GLN A 241 8.95 0.08 10.34
CA GLN A 241 10.23 0.49 10.93
C GLN A 241 10.38 0.04 12.38
N ILE A 242 9.29 0.01 13.15
CA ILE A 242 9.29 -0.47 14.55
C ILE A 242 9.69 -1.95 14.58
N VAL A 243 8.98 -2.78 13.81
CA VAL A 243 9.25 -4.23 13.70
C VAL A 243 10.66 -4.48 13.17
N GLY A 244 11.07 -3.77 12.11
CA GLY A 244 12.40 -3.92 11.51
C GLY A 244 13.54 -3.59 12.48
N THR A 245 13.42 -2.46 13.18
CA THR A 245 14.44 -2.01 14.14
C THR A 245 14.55 -3.00 15.29
N GLN A 246 13.44 -3.47 15.84
CA GLN A 246 13.45 -4.46 16.91
C GLN A 246 14.04 -5.80 16.44
N ALA A 247 13.74 -6.24 15.23
CA ALA A 247 14.33 -7.46 14.66
C ALA A 247 15.86 -7.34 14.50
N VAL A 248 16.36 -6.19 14.04
CA VAL A 248 17.80 -5.90 14.00
C VAL A 248 18.42 -5.95 15.39
N LEU A 249 17.80 -5.32 16.40
CA LEU A 249 18.30 -5.35 17.78
C LEU A 249 18.37 -6.79 18.33
N ASN A 250 17.33 -7.60 18.12
CA ASN A 250 17.30 -8.99 18.56
C ASN A 250 18.46 -9.81 17.95
N VAL A 251 18.72 -9.64 16.65
CA VAL A 251 19.78 -10.35 15.93
C VAL A 251 21.18 -9.87 16.30
N LEU A 252 21.37 -8.56 16.51
CA LEU A 252 22.68 -8.00 16.86
C LEU A 252 23.06 -8.28 18.30
N THR A 253 22.10 -8.27 19.23
CA THR A 253 22.33 -8.57 20.64
C THR A 253 22.45 -10.07 20.93
N GLY A 254 21.95 -10.92 20.01
CA GLY A 254 21.97 -12.38 20.14
C GLY A 254 20.90 -12.93 21.10
N GLU A 255 20.02 -12.09 21.62
CA GLU A 255 18.98 -12.44 22.60
C GLU A 255 17.73 -11.59 22.33
N ARG A 256 16.59 -12.25 22.07
CA ARG A 256 15.33 -11.55 21.73
C ARG A 256 14.91 -10.64 22.89
N TYR A 257 14.65 -9.37 22.57
CA TYR A 257 14.15 -8.35 23.51
C TYR A 257 15.08 -8.01 24.67
N LYS A 258 16.38 -8.37 24.60
CA LYS A 258 17.39 -7.88 25.55
C LYS A 258 17.47 -6.36 25.58
N THR A 259 17.26 -5.74 24.42
CA THR A 259 17.09 -4.30 24.28
C THR A 259 15.82 -4.07 23.50
N ILE A 260 14.92 -3.26 24.06
CA ILE A 260 13.63 -2.93 23.47
C ILE A 260 13.73 -1.49 22.98
N ALA A 261 13.44 -1.26 21.70
CA ALA A 261 13.38 0.09 21.14
C ALA A 261 12.22 0.86 21.79
N LYS A 262 12.36 2.18 21.95
CA LYS A 262 11.35 3.00 22.65
C LYS A 262 9.95 2.91 22.04
N GLU A 263 9.89 2.75 20.72
CA GLU A 263 8.67 2.66 19.93
C GLU A 263 8.07 1.24 19.89
N THR A 264 8.75 0.24 20.45
CA THR A 264 8.30 -1.17 20.56
C THR A 264 7.68 -1.41 21.93
#